data_AF-A0A9F2WMI9-F1
#
_entry.id   AF-A0A9F2WMI9-F1
#
_cell.length_a   1.000
_cell.length_b   1.000
_cell.length_c   1.000
_cell.angle_alpha   90.00
_cell.angle_beta   90.00
_cell.angle_gamma   90.00
#
_symmetry.space_group_name_H-M   'P 1'
#
loop_
_entity.id
_entity.type
_entity.pdbx_description
1 polymer ?
#
loop_
_entity_poly.entity_id
_entity_poly.type
_entity_poly.pdbx_seq_one_letter_code
_entity_poly.pdbx_strand_id
1 'polypeptide(L)'
;VFGQQLEDTMVYEQRFGQHQVPILVEKCAEFIRKNGLNEEGIFRLPGQDNLVKKLRDAFDAGERPSFDQDTDVHTVASLFKLYLRELPQPVIPWTQYEDFLLCGQLLTSDEDKGHPQLVKQLARLPQDNYNLLSYICR
;
A
#
# COMPACT_ATOMS: atom_id res chain seq x y z
N VAL A 1 12.45 -7.04 0.59
CA VAL A 1 11.34 -6.13 0.19
C VAL A 1 10.51 -5.77 1.40
N PHE A 2 10.04 -6.76 2.17
CA PHE A 2 9.38 -6.52 3.45
C PHE A 2 10.37 -5.98 4.50
N GLY A 3 9.89 -5.12 5.40
CA GLY A 3 10.74 -4.53 6.45
C GLY A 3 11.75 -3.48 5.98
N GLN A 4 11.77 -3.13 4.68
CA GLN A 4 12.67 -2.12 4.12
C GLN A 4 12.00 -0.76 4.05
N GLN A 5 12.79 0.32 4.07
CA GLN A 5 12.24 1.66 3.86
C GLN A 5 11.62 1.74 2.47
N LEU A 6 10.52 2.50 2.36
CA LEU A 6 9.81 2.67 1.10
C LEU A 6 10.75 3.27 0.03
N GLU A 7 11.47 4.33 0.39
CA GLU A 7 12.43 5.01 -0.50
C GLU A 7 13.54 4.07 -0.99
N ASP A 8 14.14 3.28 -0.08
CA ASP A 8 15.16 2.27 -0.44
C ASP A 8 14.61 1.24 -1.44
N THR A 9 13.37 0.80 -1.23
CA THR A 9 12.69 -0.14 -2.12
C THR A 9 12.47 0.49 -3.49
N MET A 10 11.97 1.73 -3.54
CA MET A 10 11.74 2.46 -4.79
C MET A 10 13.04 2.67 -5.57
N VAL A 11 14.12 3.10 -4.91
CA VAL A 11 15.45 3.27 -5.54
C VAL A 11 15.98 1.95 -6.07
N TYR A 12 15.88 0.87 -5.29
CA TYR A 12 16.29 -0.47 -5.72
C TYR A 12 15.52 -0.90 -6.97
N GLU A 13 14.21 -0.68 -7.02
CA GLU A 13 13.33 -1.17 -8.08
C GLU A 13 13.40 -0.38 -9.40
N GLN A 14 13.92 0.85 -9.40
CA GLN A 14 14.15 1.65 -10.62
C GLN A 14 14.95 0.92 -11.71
N ARG A 15 15.79 -0.05 -11.35
CA ARG A 15 16.56 -0.84 -12.33
C ARG A 15 15.70 -1.81 -13.15
N PHE A 16 14.47 -2.09 -12.71
CA PHE A 16 13.55 -3.01 -13.37
C PHE A 16 12.48 -2.27 -14.21
N GLY A 17 12.50 -0.94 -14.21
CA GLY A 17 11.54 -0.10 -14.89
C GLY A 17 11.21 1.14 -14.08
N GLN A 18 10.47 2.06 -14.69
CA GLN A 18 9.87 3.17 -13.95
C GLN A 18 8.59 2.69 -13.28
N HIS A 19 8.60 2.63 -11.95
CA HIS A 19 7.43 2.31 -11.13
C HIS A 19 7.10 3.48 -10.21
N GLN A 20 5.81 3.79 -10.04
CA GLN A 20 5.36 4.86 -9.13
C GLN A 20 5.21 4.37 -7.69
N VAL A 21 5.06 3.06 -7.51
CA VAL A 21 4.91 2.37 -6.23
C VAL A 21 5.71 1.06 -6.28
N PRO A 22 5.97 0.41 -5.14
CA PRO A 22 6.69 -0.85 -5.12
C PRO A 22 6.03 -1.91 -6.02
N ILE A 23 6.83 -2.71 -6.72
CA ILE A 23 6.35 -3.74 -7.67
C ILE A 23 5.36 -4.70 -7.00
N LEU A 24 5.58 -5.03 -5.72
CA LEU A 24 4.65 -5.84 -4.92
C LEU A 24 3.27 -5.17 -4.82
N VAL A 25 3.24 -3.87 -4.51
CA VAL A 25 2.00 -3.09 -4.36
C VAL A 25 1.26 -3.04 -5.71
N GLU A 26 1.99 -2.79 -6.80
CA GLU A 26 1.43 -2.75 -8.15
C GLU A 26 0.77 -4.09 -8.52
N LYS A 27 1.53 -5.19 -8.45
CA LYS A 27 1.05 -6.55 -8.78
C LYS A 27 -0.17 -6.96 -7.94
N CYS A 28 -0.12 -6.71 -6.63
CA CYS A 28 -1.21 -7.08 -5.73
C CYS A 28 -2.46 -6.26 -6.05
N ALA A 29 -2.34 -4.94 -6.22
CA ALA A 29 -3.47 -4.07 -6.50
C ALA A 29 -4.12 -4.40 -7.85
N GLU A 30 -3.33 -4.65 -8.89
CA GLU A 30 -3.84 -5.05 -10.20
C GLU A 30 -4.63 -6.36 -10.13
N PHE A 31 -4.08 -7.36 -9.43
CA PHE A 31 -4.76 -8.64 -9.26
C PHE A 31 -6.07 -8.50 -8.47
N ILE A 32 -6.06 -7.71 -7.39
CA ILE A 32 -7.27 -7.47 -6.57
C ILE A 32 -8.31 -6.67 -7.36
N ARG A 33 -7.91 -5.66 -8.15
CA ARG A 33 -8.84 -4.93 -9.03
C ARG A 33 -9.45 -5.83 -10.10
N LYS A 34 -8.68 -6.80 -10.60
CA LYS A 34 -9.18 -7.73 -11.63
C LYS A 34 -10.11 -8.80 -11.06
N ASN A 35 -9.80 -9.35 -9.89
CA ASN A 35 -10.46 -10.57 -9.38
C ASN A 35 -11.26 -10.36 -8.08
N GLY A 36 -11.03 -9.27 -7.34
CA GLY A 36 -11.53 -9.09 -5.98
C GLY A 36 -12.66 -8.07 -5.81
N LEU A 37 -13.06 -7.35 -6.87
CA LEU A 37 -14.08 -6.30 -6.76
C LEU A 37 -15.48 -6.84 -6.43
N ASN A 38 -15.76 -8.08 -6.83
CA ASN A 38 -17.01 -8.77 -6.54
C ASN A 38 -16.85 -9.84 -5.45
N GLU A 39 -15.66 -9.99 -4.86
CA GLU A 39 -15.39 -10.99 -3.84
C GLU A 39 -15.92 -10.53 -2.48
N GLU A 40 -16.70 -11.38 -1.81
CA GLU A 40 -17.26 -11.03 -0.51
C GLU A 40 -16.16 -10.88 0.54
N GLY A 41 -16.13 -9.73 1.21
CA GLY A 41 -15.20 -9.53 2.32
C GLY A 41 -13.75 -9.42 1.89
N ILE A 42 -13.47 -8.96 0.65
CA ILE A 42 -12.14 -8.52 0.24
C ILE A 42 -11.53 -7.57 1.29
N PHE A 43 -10.26 -7.76 1.62
CA PHE A 43 -9.55 -7.13 2.75
C PHE A 43 -10.07 -7.41 4.17
N ARG A 44 -11.29 -7.94 4.36
CA ARG A 44 -11.85 -8.36 5.66
C ARG A 44 -11.47 -9.80 6.01
N LEU A 45 -11.68 -10.74 5.09
CA LEU A 45 -11.37 -12.16 5.29
C LEU A 45 -9.86 -12.43 5.13
N PRO A 46 -9.28 -13.34 5.92
CA PRO A 46 -7.89 -13.74 5.76
C PRO A 46 -7.74 -14.71 4.58
N GLY A 47 -6.68 -14.57 3.81
CA GLY A 47 -6.22 -15.63 2.91
C GLY A 47 -5.45 -16.74 3.61
N GLN A 48 -4.84 -17.62 2.81
CA GLN A 48 -4.10 -18.78 3.30
C GLN A 48 -2.72 -18.37 3.83
N ASP A 49 -2.52 -18.43 5.15
CA ASP A 49 -1.28 -18.00 5.82
C ASP A 49 0.00 -18.62 5.22
N ASN A 50 -0.03 -19.92 4.90
CA ASN A 50 1.10 -20.61 4.30
C ASN A 50 1.48 -20.03 2.93
N LEU A 51 0.48 -19.66 2.12
CA LEU A 51 0.70 -19.08 0.80
C LEU A 51 1.14 -17.62 0.91
N VAL A 52 0.58 -16.84 1.86
CA VAL A 52 1.06 -15.48 2.17
C VAL A 52 2.54 -15.52 2.54
N LYS A 53 2.95 -16.44 3.43
CA LYS A 53 4.35 -16.60 3.83
C LYS A 53 5.23 -16.98 2.63
N LYS A 54 4.81 -17.95 1.81
CA LYS A 54 5.55 -18.35 0.61
C LYS A 54 5.75 -17.18 -0.36
N LEU A 55 4.71 -16.40 -0.62
CA LEU A 55 4.78 -15.24 -1.52
C LEU A 55 5.67 -14.13 -0.95
N ARG A 56 5.56 -13.85 0.36
CA ARG A 56 6.44 -12.92 1.07
C ARG A 56 7.91 -13.32 0.90
N ASP A 57 8.23 -14.58 1.20
CA ASP A 57 9.61 -15.08 1.14
C ASP A 57 10.17 -15.01 -0.30
N ALA A 58 9.33 -15.26 -1.33
CA ALA A 58 9.71 -15.09 -2.73
C ALA A 58 10.04 -13.63 -3.07
N PHE A 59 9.18 -12.67 -2.67
CA PHE A 59 9.48 -11.25 -2.87
C PHE A 59 10.75 -10.80 -2.12
N ASP A 60 10.98 -11.31 -0.90
CA ASP A 60 12.20 -11.00 -0.15
C ASP A 60 13.46 -11.59 -0.75
N ALA A 61 13.36 -12.75 -1.41
CA ALA A 61 14.45 -13.33 -2.20
C ALA A 61 14.74 -12.55 -3.50
N GLY A 62 13.99 -11.48 -3.79
CA GLY A 62 14.11 -10.68 -5.00
C GLY A 62 13.40 -11.30 -6.21
N GLU A 63 12.63 -12.37 -6.00
CA GLU A 63 11.71 -12.89 -7.00
C GLU A 63 10.54 -11.92 -7.20
N ARG A 64 9.84 -12.06 -8.33
CA ARG A 64 8.67 -11.23 -8.67
C ARG A 64 7.53 -12.13 -9.14
N PRO A 65 6.99 -12.99 -8.25
CA PRO A 65 5.99 -13.98 -8.65
C PRO A 65 4.80 -13.32 -9.35
N SER A 66 4.25 -13.99 -10.35
CA SER A 66 2.92 -13.67 -10.89
C SER A 66 1.85 -14.35 -10.06
N PHE A 67 0.67 -13.75 -10.03
CA PHE A 67 -0.52 -14.38 -9.46
C PHE A 67 -1.30 -15.03 -10.61
N ASP A 68 -1.51 -16.34 -10.52
CA ASP A 68 -2.32 -17.08 -11.48
C ASP A 68 -3.81 -16.78 -11.25
N GLN A 69 -4.66 -17.01 -12.25
CA GLN A 69 -6.11 -16.73 -12.14
C GLN A 69 -6.78 -17.48 -10.98
N ASP A 70 -6.27 -18.66 -10.63
CA ASP A 70 -6.79 -19.48 -9.54
C ASP A 70 -6.22 -19.10 -8.16
N THR A 71 -5.39 -18.05 -8.09
CA THR A 71 -4.85 -17.56 -6.81
C THR A 71 -5.98 -16.94 -6.00
N ASP A 72 -6.19 -17.45 -4.78
CA ASP A 72 -7.15 -16.88 -3.83
C ASP A 72 -6.87 -15.38 -3.59
N VAL A 73 -7.86 -14.54 -3.90
CA VAL A 73 -7.73 -13.08 -3.81
C VAL A 73 -7.61 -12.59 -2.36
N HIS A 74 -8.14 -13.34 -1.38
CA HIS A 74 -7.93 -13.01 0.04
C HIS A 74 -6.46 -13.20 0.44
N THR A 75 -5.75 -14.15 -0.16
CA THR A 75 -4.30 -14.33 0.03
C THR A 75 -3.53 -13.12 -0.51
N VAL A 76 -3.85 -12.64 -1.71
CA VAL A 76 -3.20 -11.45 -2.29
C VAL A 76 -3.52 -10.20 -1.47
N ALA A 77 -4.75 -10.04 -1.00
CA ALA A 77 -5.14 -8.96 -0.09
C ALA A 77 -4.42 -9.03 1.27
N SER A 78 -4.25 -10.23 1.83
CA SER A 78 -3.46 -10.43 3.05
C SER A 78 -1.99 -10.06 2.85
N LEU A 79 -1.39 -10.44 1.73
CA LEU A 79 0.00 -10.09 1.37
C LEU A 79 0.16 -8.57 1.22
N PHE A 80 -0.79 -7.91 0.54
CA PHE A 80 -0.81 -6.47 0.37
C PHE A 80 -0.85 -5.73 1.73
N LYS A 81 -1.78 -6.14 2.61
CA LYS A 81 -1.88 -5.58 3.98
C LYS A 81 -0.62 -5.84 4.79
N LEU A 82 -0.01 -7.03 4.64
CA LEU A 82 1.22 -7.38 5.33
C LEU A 82 2.36 -6.44 4.93
N TYR A 83 2.50 -6.15 3.63
CA TYR A 83 3.54 -5.24 3.14
C TYR A 83 3.42 -3.85 3.79
N LEU A 84 2.23 -3.24 3.74
CA LEU A 84 2.00 -1.92 4.33
C LEU A 84 2.26 -1.90 5.84
N ARG A 85 1.94 -2.98 6.55
CA ARG A 85 2.15 -3.12 7.99
C ARG A 85 3.62 -3.29 8.37
N GLU A 86 4.41 -3.95 7.53
CA GLU A 86 5.84 -4.20 7.78
C GLU A 86 6.75 -3.05 7.29
N LEU A 87 6.20 -1.98 6.72
CA LEU A 87 7.00 -0.79 6.44
C LEU A 87 7.58 -0.21 7.74
N PRO A 88 8.89 0.11 7.82
CA PRO A 88 9.50 0.72 9.01
C PRO A 88 8.88 2.07 9.41
N GLN A 89 8.35 2.78 8.41
CA GLN A 89 7.53 3.97 8.60
C GLN A 89 6.17 3.73 7.92
N PRO A 90 5.05 4.05 8.57
CA PRO A 90 3.74 3.94 7.94
C PRO A 90 3.63 4.82 6.69
N VAL A 91 2.69 4.49 5.81
CA VAL A 91 2.42 5.25 4.57
C VAL A 91 2.22 6.74 4.86
N ILE A 92 1.55 7.07 5.97
CA ILE A 92 1.55 8.41 6.55
C ILE A 92 2.64 8.44 7.63
N PRO A 93 3.77 9.13 7.44
CA PRO A 93 4.88 9.14 8.40
C PRO A 93 4.46 9.61 9.80
N TRP A 94 5.09 9.09 10.84
CA TRP A 94 4.77 9.44 12.24
C TRP A 94 4.88 10.94 12.52
N THR A 95 5.82 11.62 11.86
CA THR A 95 6.02 13.07 11.98
C THR A 95 4.82 13.90 11.50
N GLN A 96 3.92 13.32 10.70
CA GLN A 96 2.73 13.98 10.16
C GLN A 96 1.43 13.40 10.73
N TYR A 97 1.50 12.38 11.59
CA TYR A 97 0.33 11.65 12.08
C TYR A 97 -0.68 12.56 12.81
N GLU A 98 -0.21 13.36 13.77
CA GLU A 98 -1.05 14.30 14.52
C GLU A 98 -1.69 15.36 13.59
N ASP A 99 -0.92 15.86 12.62
CA ASP A 99 -1.42 16.82 11.64
C ASP A 99 -2.58 16.24 10.81
N PHE A 100 -2.47 14.98 10.36
CA PHE A 100 -3.53 14.29 9.62
C PHE A 100 -4.77 14.01 10.50
N LEU A 101 -4.58 13.67 11.78
CA LEU A 101 -5.70 13.51 12.72
C LEU A 101 -6.48 14.82 12.90
N LEU A 102 -5.77 15.94 13.11
CA LEU A 102 -6.39 17.26 13.21
C LEU A 102 -7.11 17.65 11.92
N CYS A 103 -6.56 17.31 10.75
CA CYS A 103 -7.25 17.49 9.48
C CYS A 103 -8.56 16.71 9.42
N GLY A 104 -8.57 15.45 9.86
CA GLY A 104 -9.77 14.62 9.88
C GLY A 104 -10.87 15.17 10.80
N GLN A 105 -10.50 15.68 11.98
CA GLN A 105 -11.44 16.33 12.89
C GLN A 105 -12.02 17.61 12.29
N LEU A 106 -11.19 18.42 11.64
CA LEU A 106 -11.63 19.64 10.98
C LEU A 106 -12.52 19.34 9.78
N LEU A 107 -12.17 18.36 8.93
CA LEU A 107 -13.01 17.89 7.82
C LEU A 107 -14.40 17.46 8.29
N THR A 108 -14.49 16.82 9.45
CA THR A 108 -15.78 16.39 10.02
C THR A 108 -16.61 17.56 10.54
N SER A 109 -15.96 18.64 10.98
CA SER A 109 -16.63 19.79 11.63
C SER A 109 -16.94 20.93 10.66
N ASP A 110 -16.05 21.18 9.70
CA ASP A 110 -16.07 22.28 8.74
C ASP A 110 -15.28 21.85 7.49
N GLU A 111 -15.98 21.24 6.54
CA GLU A 111 -15.39 20.68 5.32
C GLU A 111 -14.66 21.73 4.48
N ASP A 112 -15.20 22.96 4.39
CA ASP A 112 -14.63 24.07 3.63
C ASP A 112 -13.26 24.50 4.15
N LYS A 113 -13.02 24.37 5.47
CA LYS A 113 -11.69 24.61 6.08
C LYS A 113 -10.84 23.35 6.14
N GLY A 114 -11.44 22.19 6.30
CA GLY A 114 -10.75 20.90 6.39
C GLY A 114 -10.08 20.50 5.08
N HIS A 115 -10.77 20.68 3.96
CA HIS A 115 -10.27 20.25 2.65
C HIS A 115 -8.97 20.97 2.24
N PRO A 116 -8.84 22.31 2.30
CA PRO A 116 -7.57 22.99 2.03
C PRO A 116 -6.43 22.54 2.93
N GLN A 117 -6.72 22.26 4.20
CA GLN A 117 -5.71 21.81 5.16
C GLN A 117 -5.24 20.38 4.86
N LEU A 118 -6.14 19.48 4.46
CA LEU A 118 -5.78 18.14 4.00
C LEU A 118 -4.88 18.20 2.76
N VAL A 119 -5.25 19.01 1.76
CA VAL A 119 -4.44 19.20 0.54
C VAL A 119 -3.03 19.70 0.90
N LYS A 120 -2.93 20.65 1.84
CA LYS A 120 -1.65 21.13 2.35
C LYS A 120 -0.82 20.04 3.01
N GLN A 121 -1.44 19.13 3.78
CA GLN A 121 -0.71 18.02 4.40
C GLN A 121 -0.28 16.96 3.39
N LEU A 122 -1.13 16.63 2.41
CA LEU A 122 -0.79 15.73 1.32
C LEU A 122 0.41 16.25 0.52
N ALA A 123 0.48 17.56 0.25
CA ALA A 123 1.59 18.19 -0.47
C ALA A 123 2.93 18.17 0.30
N ARG A 124 2.91 17.85 1.61
CA ARG A 124 4.11 17.76 2.46
C ARG A 124 4.58 16.34 2.68
N LEU A 125 3.82 15.34 2.24
CA LEU A 125 4.25 13.94 2.31
C LEU A 125 5.51 13.76 1.43
N PRO A 126 6.44 12.89 1.84
CA PRO A 126 7.49 12.42 0.95
C PRO A 126 6.90 11.88 -0.36
N GLN A 127 7.62 12.06 -1.47
CA GLN A 127 7.09 11.75 -2.80
C GLN A 127 6.61 10.30 -2.91
N ASP A 128 7.39 9.34 -2.42
CA ASP A 128 7.04 7.92 -2.50
C ASP A 128 5.84 7.58 -1.60
N ASN A 129 5.75 8.19 -0.41
CA ASN A 129 4.60 8.05 0.48
C ASN A 129 3.32 8.62 -0.16
N TYR A 130 3.41 9.79 -0.78
CA TYR A 130 2.30 10.39 -1.52
C TYR A 130 1.87 9.50 -2.69
N ASN A 131 2.82 9.00 -3.49
CA ASN A 131 2.54 8.12 -4.62
C ASN A 131 1.84 6.83 -4.16
N LEU A 132 2.36 6.21 -3.10
CA LEU A 132 1.78 5.01 -2.51
C LEU A 132 0.37 5.26 -1.98
N LEU A 133 0.17 6.33 -1.20
CA LEU A 133 -1.15 6.71 -0.69
C LEU A 133 -2.14 6.99 -1.82
N SER A 134 -1.73 7.80 -2.81
CA SER A 134 -2.54 8.11 -3.99
C SER A 134 -2.91 6.86 -4.76
N TYR A 135 -1.98 5.91 -4.91
CA TYR A 135 -2.22 4.66 -5.62
C TYR A 135 -3.22 3.73 -4.91
N ILE A 136 -3.16 3.68 -3.58
CA ILE A 136 -4.09 2.88 -2.75
C ILE A 136 -5.50 3.47 -2.76
N CYS A 137 -5.63 4.80 -2.78
CA CYS A 137 -6.91 5.51 -2.75
C CYS A 137 -7.57 5.72 -4.12
N ARG A 138 -6.98 5.19 -5.21
CA ARG A 138 -7.56 5.19 -6.56
C ARG A 138 -8.52 4.02 -6.75
#